data_AF-A0AAN7ZQD7-F1
#
_entry.id   AF-A0AAN7ZQD7-F1
#
_cell.length_a   1.000
_cell.length_b   1.000
_cell.length_c   1.000
_cell.angle_alpha   90.00
_cell.angle_beta   90.00
_cell.angle_gamma   90.00
#
_symmetry.space_group_name_H-M   'P 1'
#
loop_
_entity.id
_entity.type
_entity.pdbx_description
1 polymer ?
#
loop_
_entity_poly.entity_id
_entity_poly.type
_entity_poly.pdbx_seq_one_letter_code
_entity_poly.pdbx_strand_id
1 'polypeptide(L)'
;METEEVTLARDKMLIWDSSQFSNDIKSLLRQQGIGSPGIVERGEITDAVVEIGEAIVEVRADGHIYASYGTKKSALNTLREIGSELVFPRTLLAHEVAKRFENNGEIPYLMLAILESMHAENIIRLARTTSNHGTFIGRMKELAKVAFDRGLLLGIGRVVEILMHGSSSGPM
;
A
#
# COMPACT_ATOMS: atom_id res chain seq x y z
N MET A 1 -39.38 -2.85 1.18
CA MET A 1 -39.14 -3.44 -0.15
C MET A 1 -37.72 -3.07 -0.52
N GLU A 2 -36.76 -3.79 0.06
CA GLU A 2 -35.34 -3.61 -0.24
C GLU A 2 -35.13 -4.10 -1.67
N THR A 3 -34.67 -3.23 -2.55
CA THR A 3 -34.43 -3.55 -3.95
C THR A 3 -33.27 -4.54 -4.06
N GLU A 4 -33.41 -5.56 -4.90
CA GLU A 4 -32.39 -6.61 -5.16
C GLU A 4 -31.00 -6.03 -5.50
N GLU A 5 -30.91 -4.76 -5.91
CA GLU A 5 -29.64 -4.03 -6.08
C GLU A 5 -28.85 -3.84 -4.77
N VAL A 6 -29.51 -3.66 -3.62
CA VAL A 6 -28.84 -3.51 -2.32
C VAL A 6 -28.25 -4.85 -1.85
N THR A 7 -28.89 -5.96 -2.23
CA THR A 7 -28.43 -7.31 -1.94
C THR A 7 -27.28 -7.71 -2.88
N LEU A 8 -27.34 -7.34 -4.17
CA LEU A 8 -26.24 -7.59 -5.12
C LEU A 8 -24.97 -6.78 -4.79
N ALA A 9 -25.12 -5.56 -4.27
CA ALA A 9 -23.99 -4.75 -3.81
C ALA A 9 -23.33 -5.31 -2.54
N ARG A 10 -24.09 -6.04 -1.71
CA ARG A 10 -23.57 -6.77 -0.54
C ARG A 10 -22.82 -8.05 -0.92
N ASP A 11 -23.28 -8.78 -1.94
CA ASP A 11 -22.68 -10.06 -2.35
C ASP A 11 -21.46 -9.92 -3.27
N LYS A 12 -21.24 -8.74 -3.87
CA LYS A 12 -19.97 -8.40 -4.55
C LYS A 12 -19.00 -7.62 -3.67
N MET A 13 -19.25 -7.55 -2.37
CA MET A 13 -18.24 -7.18 -1.40
C MET A 13 -17.29 -8.38 -1.21
N LEU A 14 -16.64 -8.80 -2.31
CA LEU A 14 -15.45 -9.63 -2.25
C LEU A 14 -14.53 -8.87 -1.30
N ILE A 15 -14.33 -9.43 -0.12
CA ILE A 15 -13.36 -8.91 0.83
C ILE A 15 -12.04 -9.02 0.09
N TRP A 16 -11.58 -7.90 -0.46
CA TRP A 16 -10.29 -7.76 -1.10
C TRP A 16 -9.24 -8.21 -0.10
N ASP A 17 -8.67 -9.40 -0.31
CA ASP A 17 -7.66 -9.96 0.56
C ASP A 17 -6.31 -9.33 0.23
N SER A 18 -6.04 -8.18 0.84
CA SER A 18 -4.73 -7.50 0.77
C SER A 18 -3.57 -8.44 1.07
N SER A 19 -3.81 -9.50 1.84
CA SER A 19 -2.79 -10.48 2.23
C SER A 19 -2.39 -11.34 1.04
N GLN A 20 -3.36 -11.83 0.25
CA GLN A 20 -3.09 -12.62 -0.95
C GLN A 20 -2.27 -11.79 -1.95
N PHE A 21 -2.71 -10.56 -2.21
CA PHE A 21 -2.05 -9.69 -3.18
C PHE A 21 -0.63 -9.27 -2.76
N SER A 22 -0.45 -8.93 -1.50
CA SER A 22 0.88 -8.68 -0.93
C SER A 22 1.78 -9.91 -0.98
N ASN A 23 1.20 -11.10 -0.78
CA ASN A 23 1.93 -12.35 -0.93
C ASN A 23 2.32 -12.60 -2.39
N ASP A 24 1.50 -12.20 -3.35
CA ASP A 24 1.80 -12.34 -4.78
C ASP A 24 2.97 -11.41 -5.18
N ILE A 25 2.95 -10.14 -4.77
CA ILE A 25 4.10 -9.23 -4.98
C ILE A 25 5.36 -9.74 -4.26
N LYS A 26 5.23 -10.20 -3.02
CA LYS A 26 6.35 -10.79 -2.28
C LYS A 26 6.86 -12.04 -2.98
N SER A 27 5.98 -12.88 -3.51
CA SER A 27 6.34 -14.10 -4.23
C SER A 27 7.11 -13.75 -5.49
N LEU A 28 6.59 -12.81 -6.29
CA LEU A 28 7.25 -12.29 -7.48
C LEU A 28 8.64 -11.73 -7.16
N LEU A 29 8.75 -10.90 -6.12
CA LEU A 29 10.02 -10.31 -5.73
C LEU A 29 11.00 -11.31 -5.07
N ARG A 30 10.50 -12.46 -4.58
CA ARG A 30 11.27 -13.53 -3.92
C ARG A 30 11.57 -14.73 -4.81
N GLN A 31 10.92 -14.89 -5.96
CA GLN A 31 11.08 -16.06 -6.83
C GLN A 31 12.53 -16.27 -7.30
N GLN A 32 13.36 -15.23 -7.31
CA GLN A 32 14.79 -15.35 -7.56
C GLN A 32 15.57 -15.51 -6.24
N GLY A 33 15.64 -16.76 -5.76
CA GLY A 33 16.36 -17.12 -4.53
C GLY A 33 17.00 -18.51 -4.49
N ILE A 34 16.81 -19.37 -5.49
CA ILE A 34 17.46 -20.69 -5.53
C ILE A 34 18.00 -20.95 -6.95
N GLY A 35 19.21 -20.46 -7.21
CA GLY A 35 20.05 -21.00 -8.28
C GLY A 35 20.29 -20.10 -9.50
N SER A 36 20.99 -18.97 -9.33
CA SER A 36 22.15 -18.63 -10.17
C SER A 36 22.76 -17.29 -9.72
N PRO A 37 24.09 -17.13 -9.83
CA PRO A 37 24.74 -15.86 -9.51
C PRO A 37 24.41 -14.81 -10.58
N GLY A 38 23.61 -13.81 -10.19
CA GLY A 38 23.92 -12.41 -10.51
C GLY A 38 23.41 -11.80 -11.80
N ILE A 39 22.42 -12.37 -12.49
CA ILE A 39 21.78 -11.68 -13.63
C ILE A 39 20.28 -11.67 -13.40
N VAL A 40 19.72 -10.48 -13.17
CA VAL A 40 18.28 -10.25 -13.30
C VAL A 40 18.04 -9.89 -14.77
N GLU A 41 17.18 -10.63 -15.45
CA GLU A 41 16.92 -10.33 -16.85
C GLU A 41 16.09 -9.05 -16.98
N ARG A 42 16.35 -8.28 -18.04
CA ARG A 42 15.59 -7.03 -18.30
C ARG A 42 14.09 -7.28 -18.46
N GLY A 43 13.71 -8.47 -18.95
CA GLY A 43 12.32 -8.92 -19.04
C GLY A 43 11.68 -9.00 -17.64
N GLU A 44 12.32 -9.71 -16.71
CA GLU A 44 11.82 -9.89 -15.33
C GLU A 44 11.63 -8.55 -14.58
N ILE A 45 12.53 -7.59 -14.78
CA ILE A 45 12.38 -6.25 -14.19
C ILE A 45 11.16 -5.54 -14.80
N THR A 46 10.94 -5.69 -16.10
CA THR A 46 9.83 -5.03 -16.81
C THR A 46 8.50 -5.62 -16.36
N ASP A 47 8.41 -6.95 -16.30
CA ASP A 47 7.21 -7.66 -15.86
C ASP A 47 6.86 -7.31 -14.41
N ALA A 48 7.85 -7.32 -13.51
CA ALA A 48 7.68 -6.91 -12.12
C ALA A 48 7.16 -5.46 -11.97
N VAL A 49 7.68 -4.54 -12.77
CA VAL A 49 7.25 -3.13 -12.77
C VAL A 49 5.82 -3.00 -13.29
N VAL A 50 5.47 -3.74 -14.36
CA VAL A 50 4.11 -3.75 -14.92
C VAL A 50 3.11 -4.29 -13.89
N GLU A 51 3.40 -5.43 -13.27
CA GLU A 51 2.51 -6.02 -12.26
C GLU A 51 2.31 -5.12 -11.03
N ILE A 52 3.37 -4.47 -10.55
CA ILE A 52 3.26 -3.46 -9.49
C ILE A 52 2.46 -2.23 -9.97
N GLY A 53 2.59 -1.85 -11.25
CA GLY A 53 1.78 -0.78 -11.84
C GLY A 53 0.30 -1.13 -11.89
N GLU A 54 -0.04 -2.33 -12.33
CA GLU A 54 -1.41 -2.86 -12.37
C GLU A 54 -2.01 -2.94 -10.97
N ALA A 55 -1.24 -3.40 -9.98
CA ALA A 55 -1.61 -3.38 -8.57
C ALA A 55 -2.09 -1.99 -8.10
N ILE A 56 -1.30 -0.98 -8.44
CA ILE A 56 -1.54 0.40 -8.03
C ILE A 56 -2.82 0.92 -8.69
N VAL A 57 -3.08 0.54 -9.94
CA VAL A 57 -4.31 0.88 -10.68
C VAL A 57 -5.54 0.19 -10.05
N GLU A 58 -5.44 -1.08 -9.69
CA GLU A 58 -6.54 -1.80 -9.03
C GLU A 58 -6.87 -1.18 -7.67
N VAL A 59 -5.85 -0.89 -6.86
CA VAL A 59 -6.05 -0.24 -5.55
C VAL A 59 -6.64 1.17 -5.70
N ARG A 60 -6.33 1.89 -6.78
CA ARG A 60 -6.96 3.18 -7.07
C ARG A 60 -8.47 3.04 -7.27
N ALA A 61 -8.93 1.97 -7.92
CA ALA A 61 -10.36 1.71 -8.08
C ALA A 61 -11.03 1.49 -6.70
N ASP A 62 -10.39 0.73 -5.81
CA ASP A 62 -10.89 0.43 -4.46
C ASP A 62 -10.88 1.62 -3.50
N GLY A 63 -10.05 2.62 -3.79
CA GLY A 63 -9.92 3.85 -3.00
C GLY A 63 -11.05 4.87 -3.17
N HIS A 64 -12.08 4.55 -3.95
CA HIS A 64 -13.13 5.52 -4.29
C HIS A 64 -13.92 6.02 -3.07
N ILE A 65 -14.55 7.21 -3.20
CA ILE A 65 -15.19 7.91 -2.07
C ILE A 65 -16.27 7.08 -1.36
N TYR A 66 -17.03 6.27 -2.11
CA TYR A 66 -18.08 5.40 -1.59
C TYR A 66 -17.59 4.05 -1.02
N ALA A 67 -16.30 3.76 -1.06
CA ALA A 67 -15.78 2.48 -0.61
C ALA A 67 -15.88 2.35 0.91
N SER A 68 -16.09 1.12 1.38
CA SER A 68 -16.20 0.84 2.82
C SER A 68 -14.91 1.17 3.57
N TYR A 69 -15.00 1.40 4.88
CA TYR A 69 -13.80 1.54 5.72
C TYR A 69 -12.85 0.33 5.59
N GLY A 70 -13.41 -0.88 5.54
CA GLY A 70 -12.63 -2.11 5.38
C GLY A 70 -11.83 -2.13 4.08
N THR A 71 -12.48 -1.77 2.96
CA THR A 71 -11.86 -1.66 1.63
C THR A 71 -10.74 -0.63 1.63
N LYS A 72 -11.00 0.60 2.10
CA LYS A 72 -9.99 1.68 2.18
C LYS A 72 -8.81 1.31 3.09
N LYS A 73 -9.07 0.65 4.22
CA LYS A 73 -8.03 0.11 5.09
C LYS A 73 -7.19 -0.97 4.39
N SER A 74 -7.84 -1.86 3.64
CA SER A 74 -7.18 -2.94 2.89
C SER A 74 -6.23 -2.35 1.85
N ALA A 75 -6.76 -1.44 1.01
CA ALA A 75 -6.01 -0.65 0.03
C ALA A 75 -4.77 0.05 0.63
N LEU A 76 -4.94 0.74 1.76
CA LEU A 76 -3.83 1.40 2.44
C LEU A 76 -2.76 0.44 2.98
N ASN A 77 -3.14 -0.77 3.42
CA ASN A 77 -2.15 -1.78 3.81
C ASN A 77 -1.41 -2.34 2.60
N THR A 78 -2.10 -2.58 1.48
CA THR A 78 -1.48 -3.03 0.23
C THR A 78 -0.47 -2.00 -0.28
N LEU A 79 -0.84 -0.72 -0.37
CA LEU A 79 0.08 0.35 -0.79
C LEU A 79 1.29 0.48 0.14
N ARG A 80 1.09 0.34 1.45
CA ARG A 80 2.20 0.32 2.42
C ARG A 80 3.12 -0.87 2.18
N GLU A 81 2.58 -2.03 1.84
CA GLU A 81 3.35 -3.26 1.62
C GLU A 81 4.17 -3.19 0.34
N ILE A 82 3.57 -2.71 -0.75
CA ILE A 82 4.29 -2.37 -1.98
C ILE A 82 5.43 -1.40 -1.66
N GLY A 83 5.11 -0.28 -0.98
CA GLY A 83 6.11 0.71 -0.60
C GLY A 83 7.22 0.11 0.28
N SER A 84 6.88 -0.79 1.19
CA SER A 84 7.86 -1.46 2.05
C SER A 84 8.78 -2.39 1.28
N GLU A 85 8.31 -3.13 0.29
CA GLU A 85 9.17 -4.00 -0.53
C GLU A 85 10.11 -3.17 -1.43
N LEU A 86 9.65 -2.01 -1.93
CA LEU A 86 10.49 -1.07 -2.67
C LEU A 86 11.56 -0.41 -1.78
N VAL A 87 11.20 -0.04 -0.55
CA VAL A 87 12.11 0.64 0.40
C VAL A 87 13.06 -0.32 1.09
N PHE A 88 12.66 -1.58 1.31
CA PHE A 88 13.47 -2.62 1.94
C PHE A 88 13.66 -3.82 1.00
N PRO A 89 14.33 -3.62 -0.17
CA PRO A 89 14.48 -4.68 -1.15
C PRO A 89 15.33 -5.82 -0.57
N ARG A 90 14.79 -7.04 -0.60
CA ARG A 90 15.45 -8.24 -0.07
C ARG A 90 16.17 -9.05 -1.15
N THR A 91 15.94 -8.72 -2.43
CA THR A 91 16.49 -9.40 -3.60
C THR A 91 17.07 -8.39 -4.58
N LEU A 92 17.93 -8.86 -5.48
CA LEU A 92 18.51 -8.03 -6.54
C LEU A 92 17.41 -7.49 -7.48
N LEU A 93 16.40 -8.32 -7.80
CA LEU A 93 15.24 -7.91 -8.57
C LEU A 93 14.48 -6.77 -7.87
N ALA A 94 14.17 -6.90 -6.58
CA ALA A 94 13.51 -5.83 -5.83
C ALA A 94 14.33 -4.53 -5.81
N HIS A 95 15.65 -4.64 -5.78
CA HIS A 95 16.54 -3.48 -5.85
C HIS A 95 16.50 -2.79 -7.22
N GLU A 96 16.52 -3.55 -8.31
CA GLU A 96 16.41 -3.01 -9.67
C GLU A 96 15.01 -2.44 -9.96
N VAL A 97 13.96 -3.08 -9.44
CA VAL A 97 12.59 -2.58 -9.51
C VAL A 97 12.48 -1.27 -8.72
N ALA A 98 13.03 -1.18 -7.51
CA ALA A 98 12.98 0.04 -6.70
C ALA A 98 13.56 1.27 -7.43
N LYS A 99 14.63 1.10 -8.21
CA LYS A 99 15.20 2.18 -9.05
C LYS A 99 14.21 2.69 -10.10
N ARG A 100 13.32 1.84 -10.62
CA ARG A 100 12.28 2.25 -11.59
C ARG A 100 11.17 3.07 -10.94
N PHE A 101 10.99 2.93 -9.64
CA PHE A 101 10.07 3.72 -8.83
C PHE A 101 10.76 4.88 -8.11
N GLU A 102 12.04 5.13 -8.37
CA GLU A 102 12.74 6.32 -7.88
C GLU A 102 12.05 7.57 -8.44
N ASN A 103 11.70 8.52 -7.56
CA ASN A 103 10.85 9.68 -7.87
C ASN A 103 9.38 9.39 -8.19
N ASN A 104 8.90 8.15 -8.15
CA ASN A 104 7.48 7.85 -8.31
C ASN A 104 6.70 8.25 -7.03
N GLY A 105 5.82 9.25 -7.17
CA GLY A 105 4.94 9.76 -6.11
C GLY A 105 3.54 9.15 -6.10
N GLU A 106 3.24 8.19 -6.98
CA GLU A 106 1.90 7.65 -7.17
C GLU A 106 1.39 6.87 -5.95
N ILE A 107 2.25 6.05 -5.33
CA ILE A 107 1.88 5.31 -4.11
C ILE A 107 1.46 6.28 -2.99
N PRO A 108 2.29 7.27 -2.58
CA PRO A 108 1.86 8.27 -1.62
C PRO A 108 0.63 9.07 -2.04
N TYR A 109 0.55 9.46 -3.31
CA TYR A 109 -0.61 10.21 -3.84
C TYR A 109 -1.92 9.44 -3.65
N LEU A 110 -1.94 8.15 -3.98
CA LEU A 110 -3.13 7.31 -3.76
C LEU A 110 -3.44 7.13 -2.28
N MET A 111 -2.41 6.95 -1.44
CA MET A 111 -2.62 6.90 0.00
C MET A 111 -3.28 8.18 0.53
N LEU A 112 -2.86 9.35 0.04
CA LEU A 112 -3.48 10.63 0.39
C LEU A 112 -4.94 10.69 -0.07
N ALA A 113 -5.21 10.36 -1.33
CA ALA A 113 -6.58 10.36 -1.87
C ALA A 113 -7.52 9.44 -1.06
N ILE A 114 -7.05 8.25 -0.68
CA ILE A 114 -7.83 7.34 0.16
C ILE A 114 -8.08 7.96 1.53
N LEU A 115 -7.06 8.49 2.19
CA LEU A 115 -7.19 9.11 3.51
C LEU A 115 -8.12 10.33 3.49
N GLU A 116 -8.03 11.19 2.47
CA GLU A 116 -8.91 12.36 2.29
C GLU A 116 -10.37 11.96 2.07
N SER A 117 -10.61 10.76 1.52
CA SER A 117 -11.96 10.20 1.39
C SER A 117 -12.48 9.52 2.66
N MET A 118 -11.68 9.43 3.73
CA MET A 118 -12.07 8.80 5.00
C MET A 118 -12.54 9.87 6.00
N HIS A 119 -13.57 9.53 6.77
CA HIS A 119 -13.94 10.31 7.95
C HIS A 119 -12.80 10.33 8.98
N ALA A 120 -12.66 11.44 9.71
CA ALA A 120 -11.61 11.63 10.72
C ALA A 120 -11.55 10.49 11.76
N GLU A 121 -12.70 10.01 12.22
CA GLU A 121 -12.80 8.87 13.16
C GLU A 121 -12.19 7.59 12.58
N ASN A 122 -12.38 7.35 11.29
CA ASN A 122 -11.81 6.20 10.59
C ASN A 122 -10.30 6.36 10.42
N ILE A 123 -9.79 7.57 10.19
CA ILE A 123 -8.34 7.84 10.14
C ILE A 123 -7.71 7.58 11.52
N ILE A 124 -8.34 8.03 12.61
CA ILE A 124 -7.92 7.75 13.99
C ILE A 124 -7.87 6.25 14.24
N ARG A 125 -8.96 5.56 13.91
CA ARG A 125 -9.09 4.10 14.08
C ARG A 125 -8.03 3.35 13.27
N LEU A 126 -7.77 3.78 12.04
CA LEU A 126 -6.73 3.19 11.20
C LEU A 126 -5.34 3.39 11.81
N ALA A 127 -4.99 4.63 12.16
CA ALA A 127 -3.68 4.97 12.69
C ALA A 127 -3.32 4.15 13.94
N ARG A 128 -4.32 3.89 14.80
CA ARG A 128 -4.19 3.10 16.03
C ARG A 128 -4.30 1.58 15.81
N THR A 129 -4.63 1.12 14.61
CA THR A 129 -4.71 -0.32 14.32
C THR A 129 -3.36 -0.97 14.60
N THR A 130 -3.34 -1.94 15.50
CA THR A 130 -2.15 -2.69 15.90
C THR A 130 -2.00 -3.97 15.07
N SER A 131 -0.75 -4.40 14.92
CA SER A 131 -0.34 -5.66 14.34
C SER A 131 0.90 -6.17 15.10
N ASN A 132 1.41 -7.34 14.73
CA ASN A 132 2.67 -7.86 15.28
C ASN A 132 3.88 -6.92 15.04
N HIS A 133 3.75 -5.96 14.13
CA HIS A 133 4.79 -4.98 13.78
C HIS A 133 4.47 -3.57 14.32
N GLY A 134 3.60 -3.45 15.33
CA GLY A 134 3.19 -2.17 15.91
C GLY A 134 1.96 -1.55 15.25
N THR A 135 1.75 -0.26 15.52
CA THR A 135 0.61 0.50 15.00
C THR A 135 0.77 0.81 13.52
N PHE A 136 -0.34 0.99 12.80
CA PHE A 136 -0.31 1.41 11.39
C PHE A 136 0.52 2.69 11.21
N ILE A 137 0.30 3.70 12.06
CA ILE A 137 1.07 4.95 12.01
C ILE A 137 2.56 4.75 12.32
N GLY A 138 2.90 3.83 13.24
CA GLY A 138 4.29 3.49 13.55
C GLY A 138 5.01 2.92 12.33
N ARG A 139 4.37 1.97 11.65
CA ARG A 139 4.88 1.36 10.41
C ARG A 139 5.01 2.39 9.27
N MET A 140 4.06 3.33 9.15
CA MET A 140 4.13 4.40 8.15
C MET A 140 5.27 5.38 8.45
N LYS A 141 5.54 5.70 9.72
CA LYS A 141 6.68 6.54 10.13
C LYS A 141 8.01 5.90 9.79
N GLU A 142 8.16 4.61 10.08
CA GLU A 142 9.35 3.85 9.73
C GLU A 142 9.57 3.82 8.22
N LEU A 143 8.51 3.53 7.45
CA LEU A 143 8.55 3.55 5.99
C LEU A 143 8.97 4.93 5.47
N ALA A 144 8.35 6.01 5.96
CA ALA A 144 8.64 7.37 5.53
C ALA A 144 10.08 7.79 5.80
N LYS A 145 10.63 7.40 6.96
CA LYS A 145 12.02 7.70 7.33
C LYS A 145 12.99 7.09 6.31
N VAL A 146 12.87 5.80 6.03
CA VAL A 146 13.81 5.11 5.14
C VAL A 146 13.57 5.47 3.67
N ALA A 147 12.31 5.74 3.28
CA ALA A 147 11.98 6.20 1.94
C ALA A 147 12.61 7.56 1.63
N PHE A 148 12.57 8.50 2.59
CA PHE A 148 13.21 9.82 2.47
C PHE A 148 14.71 9.71 2.22
N ASP A 149 15.42 8.89 3.01
CA ASP A 149 16.86 8.68 2.87
C ASP A 149 17.27 8.11 1.50
N ARG A 150 16.32 7.53 0.76
CA ARG A 150 16.53 6.85 -0.53
C ARG A 150 15.88 7.55 -1.73
N GLY A 151 15.24 8.70 -1.55
CA GLY A 151 14.53 9.39 -2.64
C GLY A 151 13.32 8.60 -3.18
N LEU A 152 12.77 7.67 -2.40
CA LEU A 152 11.62 6.85 -2.77
C LEU A 152 10.34 7.39 -2.13
N LEU A 153 9.18 7.07 -2.73
CA LEU A 153 7.86 7.41 -2.20
C LEU A 153 7.71 8.90 -1.86
N LEU A 154 8.03 9.77 -2.83
CA LEU A 154 7.88 11.22 -2.66
C LEU A 154 6.45 11.58 -2.25
N GLY A 155 6.31 12.26 -1.10
CA GLY A 155 5.01 12.61 -0.52
C GLY A 155 4.55 11.72 0.65
N ILE A 156 5.27 10.63 0.95
CA ILE A 156 4.92 9.73 2.08
C ILE A 156 4.89 10.44 3.44
N GLY A 157 5.68 11.52 3.61
CA GLY A 157 5.64 12.35 4.82
C GLY A 157 4.26 12.98 5.05
N ARG A 158 3.57 13.42 4.00
CA ARG A 158 2.23 13.99 4.09
C ARG A 158 1.20 12.95 4.55
N VAL A 159 1.36 11.70 4.12
CA VAL A 159 0.52 10.58 4.56
C VAL A 159 0.67 10.39 6.08
N VAL A 160 1.91 10.44 6.58
CA VAL A 160 2.20 10.36 8.02
C VAL A 160 1.59 11.53 8.80
N GLU A 161 1.68 12.75 8.28
CA GLU A 161 1.09 13.93 8.91
C GLU A 161 -0.43 13.79 9.11
N ILE A 162 -1.17 13.35 8.08
CA ILE A 162 -2.62 13.14 8.17
C ILE A 162 -2.95 12.10 9.25
N LEU A 163 -2.21 10.98 9.26
CA LEU A 163 -2.38 9.94 10.28
C LEU A 163 -2.07 10.46 11.69
N MET A 164 -1.08 11.35 11.85
CA MET A 164 -0.72 11.96 13.13
C MET A 164 -1.81 12.93 13.60
N HIS A 165 -2.25 13.85 12.75
CA HIS A 165 -3.28 14.83 13.09
C HIS A 165 -4.62 14.17 13.44
N GLY A 166 -5.00 13.10 12.73
CA GLY A 166 -6.10 12.25 13.16
C GLY A 166 -5.85 11.74 14.58
N SER A 167 -4.73 11.05 14.81
CA SER A 167 -4.40 10.41 16.09
C SER A 167 -4.31 11.33 17.30
N SER A 168 -3.89 12.60 17.09
CA SER A 168 -3.72 13.63 18.11
C SER A 168 -5.03 14.28 18.57
N SER A 169 -6.13 14.09 17.83
CA SER A 169 -7.46 14.61 18.14
C SER A 169 -8.23 13.63 19.05
N GLY A 170 -7.65 13.28 20.19
CA GLY A 170 -8.36 12.53 21.25
C GLY A 170 -9.29 13.46 22.05
N PRO A 171 -10.38 12.94 22.63
CA PRO A 171 -11.35 13.75 23.35
C PRO A 171 -10.67 14.44 24.55
N MET A 172 -10.82 15.75 24.64
CA MET A 172 -10.82 16.43 25.95
C MET A 172 -12.08 16.03 26.71
#